data_AF-A0A087UL59-F1
#
_entry.id   AF-A0A087UL59-F1
#
_cell.length_a   1.000
_cell.length_b   1.000
_cell.length_c   1.000
_cell.angle_alpha   90.00
_cell.angle_beta   90.00
_cell.angle_gamma   90.00
#
_symmetry.space_group_name_H-M   'P 1'
#
loop_
_entity.id
_entity.type
_entity.pdbx_description
1 polymer ?
#
loop_
_entity_poly.entity_id
_entity_poly.type
_entity_poly.pdbx_seq_one_letter_code
_entity_poly.pdbx_strand_id
1 'polypeptide(L)' 'MCLLPGVAYLSRSWVNLSLVVSSTVPFLLLCWRFIPESPRWSISRGKYDEAVTVMQLIAKKNGKTVDPNALLAKFQV' A
#
# COMPACT_ATOMS: atom_id res chain seq x y z
N MET A 1 0.73 13.06 -11.28
CA MET A 1 0.86 14.52 -11.12
C MET A 1 0.95 15.27 -12.44
N CYS A 2 1.52 14.69 -13.52
CA CYS A 2 1.66 15.39 -14.81
C CYS A 2 0.38 15.53 -15.64
N LEU A 3 -0.71 14.82 -15.30
CA LEU A 3 -1.98 14.87 -16.06
C LEU A 3 -2.92 16.00 -15.63
N LEU A 4 -2.76 16.51 -14.40
CA LEU A 4 -3.63 17.56 -13.86
C LEU A 4 -3.58 18.87 -14.66
N PRO A 5 -2.43 19.37 -15.14
CA PRO A 5 -2.37 20.57 -15.97
C PRO A 5 -3.12 20.41 -17.30
N GLY A 6 -3.06 19.22 -17.91
CA GLY A 6 -3.78 18.91 -19.15
C GLY A 6 -5.30 18.94 -18.96
N VAL A 7 -5.78 18.35 -17.84
CA VAL A 7 -7.21 18.36 -17.48
C VAL A 7 -7.68 19.77 -17.10
N ALA A 8 -6.85 20.54 -16.40
CA ALA A 8 -7.13 21.94 -16.05
C ALA A 8 -7.18 22.85 -17.28
N TYR A 9 -6.36 22.60 -18.31
CA TYR A 9 -6.40 23.35 -19.56
C TYR A 9 -7.68 23.07 -20.36
N LEU A 10 -8.15 21.82 -20.36
CA LEU A 10 -9.40 21.41 -21.02
C LEU A 10 -10.67 21.82 -20.26
N SER A 11 -10.60 21.96 -18.93
CA SER A 11 -11.76 22.28 -18.10
C SER A 11 -11.79 23.76 -17.69
N ARG A 12 -12.74 24.52 -18.24
CA ARG A 12 -12.93 25.95 -17.95
C ARG A 12 -13.48 26.22 -16.53
N SER A 13 -14.08 25.22 -15.90
CA SER A 13 -14.80 25.35 -14.63
C SER A 13 -14.02 24.75 -13.48
N TRP A 14 -13.59 25.59 -12.54
CA TRP A 14 -12.84 25.20 -11.34
C TRP A 14 -13.54 24.12 -10.49
N VAL A 15 -14.88 24.08 -10.50
CA VAL A 15 -15.70 23.07 -9.81
C VAL A 15 -15.42 21.65 -10.34
N ASN A 16 -15.20 21.49 -11.65
CA ASN A 16 -14.91 20.16 -12.20
C ASN A 16 -13.52 19.68 -11.79
N LEU A 17 -12.55 20.59 -11.69
CA LEU A 17 -11.21 20.26 -11.19
C LEU A 17 -11.26 19.80 -9.72
N SER A 18 -12.04 20.50 -8.88
CA SER A 18 -12.25 20.12 -7.48
C SER A 18 -12.92 18.75 -7.34
N LEU A 19 -13.90 18.43 -8.19
CA LEU A 19 -14.55 17.11 -8.18
C LEU A 19 -13.60 15.97 -8.58
N VAL A 20 -12.77 16.18 -9.61
CA VAL A 20 -11.78 15.17 -10.05
C VAL A 20 -10.75 14.89 -8.95
N VAL A 21 -10.25 15.95 -8.31
CA VAL A 21 -9.31 15.82 -7.18
C VAL A 21 -9.99 15.13 -6.01
N SER A 22 -11.20 15.56 -5.64
CA SER A 22 -11.95 14.97 -4.54
C SER A 22 -12.28 13.50 -4.78
N SER A 23 -12.53 13.09 -6.03
CA SER A 23 -12.78 11.69 -6.39
C SER A 23 -11.54 10.80 -6.28
N THR A 24 -10.33 11.38 -6.30
CA THR A 24 -9.09 10.62 -6.13
C THR A 24 -8.89 10.20 -4.65
N VAL A 25 -9.41 10.98 -3.71
CA VAL A 25 -9.32 10.70 -2.26
C VAL A 25 -9.97 9.37 -1.85
N PRO A 26 -11.25 9.08 -2.16
CA PRO A 26 -11.84 7.79 -1.81
C PRO A 26 -11.16 6.62 -2.52
N PHE A 27 -10.64 6.81 -3.73
CA PHE A 27 -9.84 5.80 -4.42
C PHE A 27 -8.55 5.48 -3.65
N LEU A 28 -7.84 6.49 -3.16
CA LEU A 28 -6.66 6.30 -2.31
C LEU A 28 -6.98 5.63 -0.98
N LEU A 29 -8.09 6.00 -0.34
CA LEU A 29 -8.57 5.35 0.89
C LEU A 29 -8.91 3.88 0.65
N LEU A 30 -9.49 3.56 -0.50
CA LEU A 30 -9.76 2.19 -0.90
C LEU A 30 -8.45 1.42 -1.09
N CYS A 31 -7.48 2.01 -1.81
CA CYS A 31 -6.14 1.43 -1.97
C CYS A 31 -5.44 1.19 -0.64
N TRP A 32 -5.57 2.10 0.33
CA TRP A 32 -5.03 1.94 1.68
C TRP A 32 -5.59 0.70 2.38
N ARG A 33 -6.87 0.37 2.17
CA ARG A 33 -7.48 -0.84 2.73
C ARG A 33 -7.00 -2.13 2.06
N PHE A 34 -6.68 -2.08 0.77
CA PHE A 34 -6.24 -3.26 0.01
C PHE A 34 -4.74 -3.54 0.11
N ILE A 35 -3.92 -2.52 0.36
CA ILE A 35 -2.47 -2.66 0.46
C ILE A 35 -2.14 -3.07 1.90
N PRO A 36 -1.58 -4.27 2.12
CA PRO A 36 -1.14 -4.66 3.46
C PRO A 36 -0.05 -3.69 3.94
N GLU A 37 -0.02 -3.41 5.24
CA GLU A 37 1.04 -2.57 5.82
C GLU A 37 2.42 -3.11 5.46
N SER A 38 3.39 -2.20 5.31
CA SER A 38 4.73 -2.62 4.91
C SER A 38 5.34 -3.55 5.98
N PRO A 39 5.90 -4.72 5.60
CA PRO A 39 6.46 -5.67 6.56
C PRO A 39 7.54 -5.05 7.46
N ARG A 40 8.30 -4.10 6.89
CA ARG A 40 9.34 -3.35 7.59
C ARG A 40 8.80 -2.44 8.68
N TRP A 41 7.63 -1.82 8.46
CA TRP A 41 6.92 -1.12 9.53
C TRP A 41 6.67 -2.14 10.63
N SER A 42 5.87 -3.18 10.39
CA SER A 42 5.44 -4.12 11.43
C SER A 42 6.59 -4.68 12.29
N ILE A 43 7.75 -4.96 11.68
CA ILE A 43 8.98 -5.34 12.40
C ILE A 43 9.43 -4.25 13.40
N SER A 44 9.51 -2.99 12.97
CA SER A 44 9.87 -1.86 13.85
C SER A 44 8.88 -1.60 14.99
N ARG A 45 7.63 -2.10 14.93
CA ARG A 45 6.70 -2.04 16.08
C ARG A 45 6.72 -3.24 17.00
N GLY A 46 7.64 -4.19 16.77
CA GLY A 46 7.66 -5.46 17.51
C GLY A 46 6.51 -6.39 17.16
N LYS A 47 5.77 -6.13 16.08
CA LYS A 47 4.67 -6.97 15.59
C LYS A 47 5.17 -7.97 14.56
N TYR A 48 6.01 -8.90 15.02
CA TYR A 48 6.69 -9.86 14.15
C TYR A 48 5.74 -10.87 13.48
N ASP A 49 4.68 -11.28 14.19
CA ASP A 49 3.67 -12.23 13.68
C ASP A 49 2.88 -11.66 12.48
N GLU A 50 2.49 -10.38 12.58
CA GLU A 50 1.81 -9.65 11.51
C GLU A 50 2.75 -9.46 10.30
N ALA A 51 4.03 -9.17 10.55
CA ALA A 51 5.06 -9.05 9.51
C ALA A 51 5.28 -10.38 8.75
N VAL A 52 5.31 -11.51 9.46
CA VAL A 52 5.48 -12.84 8.85
C VAL A 52 4.28 -13.22 8.00
N THR A 53 3.07 -12.95 8.47
CA THR A 53 1.84 -13.20 7.70
C THR A 53 1.84 -12.42 6.38
N VAL A 54 2.19 -11.13 6.42
CA VAL A 54 2.31 -10.30 5.19
C VAL A 54 3.44 -10.80 4.30
N MET A 55 4.59 -11.16 4.85
CA MET A 55 5.70 -11.74 4.07
C MET A 55 5.33 -13.05 3.40
N GLN A 56 4.55 -13.92 4.06
CA GLN A 56 4.07 -15.16 3.45
C GLN A 56 3.12 -14.91 2.28
N LEU A 57 2.22 -13.93 2.39
CA LEU A 57 1.36 -13.53 1.27
C LEU A 57 2.18 -13.02 0.08
N ILE A 58 3.20 -12.20 0.35
CA ILE A 58 4.13 -11.71 -0.67
C ILE A 58 4.94 -12.88 -1.28
N ALA A 59 5.43 -13.79 -0.46
CA ALA A 59 6.21 -14.94 -0.90
C ALA A 59 5.37 -15.89 -1.78
N LYS A 60 4.11 -16.17 -1.39
CA LYS A 60 3.16 -16.93 -2.21
C LYS A 60 2.91 -16.25 -3.57
N LYS A 61 2.70 -14.94 -3.59
CA LYS A 61 2.57 -14.19 -4.86
C LYS A 61 3.84 -14.20 -5.71
N ASN A 62 5.00 -14.21 -5.07
CA ASN A 62 6.30 -14.28 -5.73
C ASN A 62 6.75 -15.72 -6.07
N GLY A 63 5.90 -16.73 -5.83
CA GLY A 63 6.23 -18.14 -6.08
C GLY A 63 7.33 -18.72 -5.18
N LYS A 64 7.66 -18.06 -4.06
CA LYS A 64 8.62 -18.58 -3.07
C LYS A 64 7.87 -19.13 -1.86
N THR A 65 8.26 -20.32 -1.42
CA THR A 65 7.86 -20.87 -0.12
C THR A 65 8.85 -20.40 0.93
N VAL A 66 8.35 -19.81 2.01
CA VAL A 66 9.19 -19.34 3.12
C VAL A 66 8.60 -19.85 4.42
N ASP A 67 9.45 -20.50 5.22
CA ASP A 67 9.04 -21.03 6.51
C ASP A 67 8.82 -19.90 7.52
N PRO A 68 7.63 -19.82 8.14
CA PRO A 68 7.30 -18.75 9.08
C PRO A 68 8.20 -18.79 10.32
N ASN A 69 8.52 -19.98 10.82
CA ASN A 69 9.37 -20.13 12.02
C ASN A 69 10.80 -19.67 11.79
N ALA A 70 11.33 -19.90 10.58
CA ALA A 70 12.67 -19.43 10.21
C ALA A 70 12.72 -17.89 10.09
N LEU A 71 11.63 -17.26 9.63
CA LEU A 71 11.51 -15.80 9.59
C LEU A 71 11.39 -15.19 10.98
N LEU A 72 10.54 -15.76 11.84
CA LEU A 72 10.40 -15.30 13.23
C LEU A 72 11.73 -15.37 13.98
N ALA A 73 12.45 -16.49 13.85
CA ALA A 73 13.78 -16.65 14.44
C ALA A 73 14.76 -15.57 13.93
N LYS A 74 14.73 -15.21 12.63
CA LYS A 74 15.58 -14.14 12.09
C LYS A 74 15.23 -12.74 12.57
N PHE A 75 13.99 -12.49 12.99
CA PHE A 75 13.59 -11.18 13.52
C PHE A 75 13.81 -11.04 15.02
N GLN A 76 14.04 -12.14 15.73
CA GLN A 76 14.26 -12.20 17.18
C GLN A 76 15.74 -12.32 17.56
N VAL A 77 16.64 -12.47 16.58
CA VAL A 77 18.11 -12.46 16.72
C VAL A 77 18.64 -11.06 16.49
#